data_AF-A0A250X0R4-F1
#
_entry.id   AF-A0A250X0R4-F1
#
_cell.length_a   1.000
_cell.length_b   1.000
_cell.length_c   1.000
_cell.angle_alpha   90.00
_cell.angle_beta   90.00
_cell.angle_gamma   90.00
#
_symmetry.space_group_name_H-M   'P 1'
#
loop_
_entity.id
_entity.type
_entity.pdbx_description
1 polymer ?
#
loop_
_entity_poly.entity_id
_entity_poly.type
_entity_poly.pdbx_seq_one_letter_code
_entity_poly.pdbx_strand_id
1 'polypeptide(L)'
;MAQEDQSPDCFPMPAPLPILVSEVIVFGSPESVFELSFSSESEFRAKLINEIDKLKDVVTSAWVPYLEQRQVLHDSALVGSHYGDIKTREMSYIIPLWIPLPGAPNQCQANETHWMVCRGGGFIIEKKATSKAPFADCFYTLVRITGVPAGEHATRLNISFKLEFVKEPSFLFKIAIENGAVNGTKKAHIQYVESLVATLGSPGAGDKGKTVDST
;
A
#
# COMPACT_ATOMS: atom_id res chain seq x y z
N MET A 1 22.00 36.08 -20.30
CA MET A 1 22.17 34.80 -19.59
C MET A 1 20.78 34.35 -19.22
N ALA A 2 20.23 33.40 -19.97
CA ALA A 2 18.92 32.83 -19.68
C ALA A 2 19.06 31.96 -18.42
N GLN A 3 18.24 32.25 -17.42
CA GLN A 3 18.11 31.45 -16.23
C GLN A 3 17.46 30.13 -16.67
N GLU A 4 18.21 29.03 -16.60
CA GLU A 4 17.66 27.70 -16.85
C GLU A 4 16.52 27.49 -15.85
N ASP A 5 15.32 27.37 -16.41
CA ASP A 5 14.10 26.98 -15.73
C ASP A 5 14.34 25.59 -15.15
N GLN A 6 14.72 25.54 -13.88
CA GLN A 6 14.85 24.28 -13.14
C GLN A 6 13.45 23.70 -13.06
N SER A 7 13.14 22.80 -13.99
CA SER A 7 12.03 21.86 -13.86
C SER A 7 12.08 21.30 -12.43
N PRO A 8 10.98 21.34 -11.66
CA PRO A 8 11.01 20.89 -10.28
C PRO A 8 11.63 19.50 -10.24
N ASP A 9 12.71 19.37 -9.46
CA ASP A 9 13.53 18.16 -9.36
C ASP A 9 12.62 16.93 -9.40
N CYS A 10 12.72 16.16 -10.49
CA CYS A 10 11.85 15.03 -10.77
C CYS A 10 11.91 14.08 -9.58
N PHE A 11 10.79 13.93 -8.87
CA PHE A 11 10.65 13.00 -7.74
C PHE A 11 11.13 11.61 -8.19
N PRO A 12 12.31 11.13 -7.76
CA PRO A 12 12.86 9.90 -8.29
C PRO A 12 12.00 8.76 -7.79
N MET A 13 11.35 8.06 -8.71
CA MET A 13 10.47 6.96 -8.36
C MET A 13 11.27 5.67 -8.25
N PRO A 14 11.20 4.95 -7.12
CA PRO A 14 11.81 3.64 -7.04
C PRO A 14 11.11 2.69 -8.02
N ALA A 15 11.86 1.73 -8.56
CA ALA A 15 11.27 0.67 -9.36
C ALA A 15 10.16 -0.07 -8.59
N PRO A 16 9.08 -0.52 -9.24
CA PRO A 16 8.07 -1.35 -8.60
C PRO A 16 8.67 -2.62 -7.99
N LEU A 17 8.03 -3.13 -6.93
CA LEU A 17 8.31 -4.47 -6.42
C LEU A 17 7.84 -5.53 -7.45
N PRO A 18 8.37 -6.76 -7.41
CA PRO A 18 8.14 -7.81 -8.41
C PRO A 18 6.68 -8.07 -8.82
N ILE A 19 5.72 -7.88 -7.91
CA ILE A 19 4.30 -8.06 -8.21
C ILE A 19 3.61 -6.70 -8.26
N LEU A 20 3.35 -6.21 -9.48
CA LEU A 20 2.51 -5.02 -9.69
C LEU A 20 1.04 -5.38 -9.42
N VAL A 21 0.37 -4.58 -8.59
CA VAL A 21 -1.07 -4.70 -8.32
C VAL A 21 -1.86 -3.77 -9.23
N SER A 22 -1.45 -2.50 -9.27
CA SER A 22 -2.17 -1.46 -9.99
C SER A 22 -1.26 -0.30 -10.34
N GLU A 23 -1.51 0.29 -11.51
CA GLU A 23 -1.05 1.61 -11.89
C GLU A 23 -2.26 2.38 -12.41
N VAL A 24 -2.61 3.49 -11.75
CA VAL A 24 -3.83 4.25 -12.04
C VAL A 24 -3.58 5.73 -11.86
N ILE A 25 -4.36 6.57 -12.55
CA ILE A 25 -4.42 8.00 -12.31
C ILE A 25 -5.74 8.32 -11.60
N VAL A 26 -5.64 9.00 -10.46
CA VAL A 26 -6.78 9.53 -9.70
C VAL A 26 -6.72 11.05 -9.68
N PHE A 27 -7.87 11.71 -9.56
CA PHE A 27 -7.88 13.16 -9.33
C PHE A 27 -7.38 13.51 -7.92
N GLY A 28 -6.84 14.71 -7.76
CA GLY A 28 -6.23 15.21 -6.54
C GLY A 28 -4.70 15.25 -6.62
N SER A 29 -4.13 16.20 -5.88
CA SER A 29 -2.68 16.30 -5.72
C SER A 29 -2.13 15.10 -4.92
N PRO A 30 -0.84 14.75 -5.04
CA PRO A 30 -0.26 13.66 -4.27
C PRO A 30 -0.44 13.82 -2.76
N GLU A 31 -0.39 15.05 -2.28
CA GLU A 31 -0.63 15.40 -0.88
C GLU A 31 -2.07 15.10 -0.45
N SER A 32 -3.07 15.46 -1.27
CA SER A 32 -4.48 15.16 -0.98
C SER A 32 -4.75 13.66 -0.98
N VAL A 33 -4.17 12.92 -1.94
CA VAL A 33 -4.27 11.46 -2.00
C VAL A 33 -3.60 10.82 -0.79
N PHE A 34 -2.44 11.33 -0.37
CA PHE A 34 -1.73 10.87 0.82
C PHE A 34 -2.58 11.06 2.08
N GLU A 35 -3.09 12.27 2.32
CA GLU A 35 -3.90 12.56 3.51
C GLU A 35 -5.16 11.71 3.55
N LEU A 36 -5.85 11.56 2.41
CA LEU A 36 -7.01 10.67 2.31
C LEU A 36 -6.65 9.22 2.64
N SER A 37 -5.49 8.73 2.20
CA SER A 37 -5.15 7.31 2.30
C SER A 37 -4.47 6.92 3.61
N PHE A 38 -3.72 7.84 4.22
CA PHE A 38 -2.79 7.52 5.30
C PHE A 38 -3.00 8.33 6.58
N SER A 39 -3.80 9.38 6.58
CA SER A 39 -4.16 10.09 7.82
C SER A 39 -4.95 9.20 8.77
N SER A 40 -4.73 9.34 10.09
CA SER A 40 -5.52 8.64 11.11
C SER A 40 -6.97 9.10 11.12
N GLU A 41 -7.21 10.37 10.78
CA GLU A 41 -8.51 11.03 10.82
C GLU A 41 -9.31 10.84 9.52
N SER A 42 -8.78 10.10 8.55
CA SER A 42 -9.45 9.90 7.27
C SER A 42 -10.63 8.95 7.40
N GLU A 43 -11.83 9.45 7.12
CA GLU A 43 -13.05 8.65 7.01
C GLU A 43 -12.93 7.59 5.90
N PHE A 44 -12.24 7.91 4.80
CA PHE A 44 -11.96 6.96 3.73
C PHE A 44 -11.14 5.77 4.23
N ARG A 45 -10.09 6.04 5.01
CA ARG A 45 -9.27 4.99 5.62
C ARG A 45 -10.08 4.18 6.64
N ALA A 46 -10.89 4.83 7.46
CA ALA A 46 -11.77 4.15 8.42
C ALA A 46 -12.75 3.20 7.71
N LYS A 47 -13.33 3.65 6.59
CA LYS A 47 -14.23 2.82 5.75
C LYS A 47 -13.52 1.61 5.18
N LEU A 48 -12.32 1.77 4.63
CA LEU A 48 -11.52 0.65 4.11
C LEU A 48 -11.26 -0.41 5.18
N ILE A 49 -10.79 0.04 6.34
CA ILE A 49 -10.45 -0.83 7.47
C ILE A 49 -11.68 -1.60 7.97
N ASN A 50 -12.80 -0.90 8.19
CA ASN A 50 -13.97 -1.46 8.85
C ASN A 50 -14.91 -2.22 7.91
N GLU A 51 -15.19 -1.68 6.73
CA GLU A 51 -16.22 -2.20 5.83
C GLU A 51 -15.64 -3.13 4.76
N ILE A 52 -14.47 -2.79 4.21
CA ILE A 52 -13.89 -3.50 3.07
C ILE A 52 -12.98 -4.64 3.55
N ASP A 53 -11.97 -4.32 4.34
CA ASP A 53 -10.99 -5.28 4.86
C ASP A 53 -11.55 -6.06 6.07
N LYS A 54 -12.59 -5.52 6.74
CA LYS A 54 -13.24 -6.11 7.92
C LYS A 54 -12.26 -6.42 9.04
N LEU A 55 -11.28 -5.54 9.23
CA LEU A 55 -10.29 -5.66 10.29
C LEU A 55 -10.95 -5.34 11.64
N LYS A 56 -10.54 -6.04 12.69
CA LYS A 56 -11.01 -5.79 14.07
C LYS A 56 -9.86 -5.34 14.95
N ASP A 57 -10.20 -4.68 16.06
CA ASP A 57 -9.25 -4.25 17.10
C ASP A 57 -8.05 -3.49 16.53
N VAL A 58 -8.34 -2.59 15.57
CA VAL A 58 -7.32 -1.84 14.85
C VAL A 58 -6.74 -0.77 15.75
N VAL A 59 -5.44 -0.86 15.98
CA VAL A 59 -4.64 0.16 16.68
C VAL A 59 -3.59 0.67 15.70
N THR A 60 -3.45 1.98 15.58
CA THR A 60 -2.44 2.63 14.72
C THR A 60 -1.69 3.68 15.53
N SER A 61 -0.36 3.61 15.57
CA SER A 61 0.44 4.62 16.26
C SER A 61 0.55 5.90 15.42
N ALA A 62 0.94 7.00 16.07
CA ALA A 62 1.35 8.21 15.37
C ALA A 62 2.61 7.95 14.53
N TRP A 63 2.82 8.80 13.52
CA TRP A 63 4.07 8.84 12.76
C TRP A 63 5.19 9.43 13.62
N VAL A 64 6.28 8.69 13.78
CA VAL A 64 7.47 9.12 14.52
C VAL A 64 8.71 9.10 13.60
N PRO A 65 9.75 9.92 13.85
CA PRO A 65 11.00 9.83 13.10
C PRO A 65 11.62 8.43 13.19
N TYR A 66 12.09 7.89 12.06
CA TYR A 66 12.65 6.52 12.01
C TYR A 66 13.84 6.30 12.96
N LEU A 67 14.63 7.35 13.22
CA LEU A 67 15.82 7.28 14.07
C LEU A 67 15.53 6.87 15.52
N GLU A 68 14.30 7.07 15.99
CA GLU A 68 13.87 6.66 17.35
C GLU A 68 13.68 5.14 17.47
N GLN A 69 13.55 4.40 16.36
CA GLN A 69 13.21 2.96 16.35
C GLN A 69 14.37 2.04 15.92
N ARG A 70 15.64 2.49 16.01
CA ARG A 70 16.88 1.82 15.51
C ARG A 70 17.15 0.36 15.95
N GLN A 71 16.24 -0.32 16.66
CA GLN A 71 16.37 -1.74 17.03
C GLN A 71 15.62 -2.73 16.12
N VAL A 72 14.81 -2.27 15.16
CA VAL A 72 14.08 -3.17 14.24
C VAL A 72 14.82 -3.29 12.92
N LEU A 73 15.19 -4.53 12.57
CA LEU A 73 15.93 -4.92 11.36
C LEU A 73 15.47 -4.17 10.10
N HIS A 74 16.46 -3.69 9.33
CA HIS A 74 16.29 -2.94 8.09
C HIS A 74 15.73 -3.81 6.95
N ASP A 75 14.41 -3.82 6.77
CA ASP A 75 13.77 -4.56 5.66
C ASP A 75 13.30 -3.65 4.51
N SER A 76 13.27 -2.34 4.72
CA SER A 76 13.02 -1.38 3.64
C SER A 76 14.31 -1.17 2.86
N ALA A 77 14.29 -1.57 1.59
CA ALA A 77 15.41 -1.36 0.66
C ALA A 77 15.68 0.12 0.36
N LEU A 78 14.81 1.03 0.82
CA LEU A 78 14.91 2.48 0.61
C LEU A 78 15.43 3.22 1.86
N VAL A 79 15.50 2.56 3.02
CA VAL A 79 16.10 3.15 4.22
C VAL A 79 17.62 3.29 4.01
N GLY A 80 18.11 4.52 4.02
CA GLY A 80 19.51 4.87 3.73
C GLY A 80 19.78 5.37 2.29
N SER A 81 18.73 5.51 1.47
CA SER A 81 18.82 6.19 0.18
C SER A 81 18.73 7.73 0.33
N HIS A 82 18.76 8.47 -0.79
CA HIS A 82 18.72 9.93 -0.83
C HIS A 82 17.38 10.56 -0.38
N TYR A 83 16.42 9.77 0.12
CA TYR A 83 15.18 10.29 0.70
C TYR A 83 15.42 10.73 2.14
N GLY A 84 15.28 12.04 2.39
CA GLY A 84 15.81 12.70 3.59
C GLY A 84 15.03 12.53 4.90
N ASP A 85 13.72 12.26 4.86
CA ASP A 85 12.86 12.28 6.06
C ASP A 85 11.95 11.05 6.17
N ILE A 86 12.51 9.94 6.64
CA ILE A 86 11.74 8.71 6.86
C ILE A 86 11.00 8.79 8.20
N LYS A 87 9.67 8.68 8.16
CA LYS A 87 8.83 8.46 9.36
C LYS A 87 8.29 7.05 9.38
N THR A 88 8.01 6.56 10.56
CA THR A 88 7.53 5.19 10.81
C THR A 88 6.30 5.21 11.71
N ARG A 89 5.43 4.23 11.54
CA ARG A 89 4.35 3.94 12.49
C ARG A 89 4.01 2.46 12.46
N GLU A 90 3.41 1.98 13.54
CA GLU A 90 2.94 0.61 13.66
C GLU A 90 1.41 0.56 13.58
N MET A 91 0.90 -0.53 13.03
CA MET A 91 -0.52 -0.85 13.01
C MET A 91 -0.72 -2.31 13.39
N SER A 92 -1.63 -2.60 14.31
CA SER A 92 -1.97 -3.96 14.73
C SER A 92 -3.47 -4.18 14.63
N TYR A 93 -3.90 -5.35 14.16
CA TYR A 93 -5.31 -5.66 13.95
C TYR A 93 -5.55 -7.17 13.86
N ILE A 94 -6.81 -7.57 13.96
CA ILE A 94 -7.27 -8.94 13.71
C ILE A 94 -7.85 -9.00 12.29
N ILE A 95 -7.34 -9.92 11.46
CA ILE A 95 -7.81 -10.17 10.10
C ILE A 95 -8.60 -11.48 10.04
N PRO A 96 -9.77 -11.52 9.36
CA PRO A 96 -10.46 -12.78 9.10
C PRO A 96 -9.64 -13.66 8.15
N LEU A 97 -9.60 -14.96 8.45
CA LEU A 97 -8.93 -15.97 7.64
C LEU A 97 -9.96 -16.86 6.95
N TRP A 98 -9.74 -17.13 5.67
CA TRP A 98 -10.49 -18.14 4.91
C TRP A 98 -9.56 -19.30 4.56
N ILE A 99 -9.36 -20.20 5.53
CA ILE A 99 -8.56 -21.41 5.35
C ILE A 99 -9.51 -22.60 5.22
N PRO A 100 -9.54 -23.31 4.08
CA PRO A 100 -10.44 -24.43 3.85
C PRO A 100 -9.93 -25.71 4.53
N LEU A 101 -9.57 -25.65 5.81
CA LEU A 101 -9.09 -26.77 6.62
C LEU A 101 -9.95 -26.91 7.89
N PRO A 102 -10.41 -28.14 8.24
CA PRO A 102 -11.15 -28.37 9.48
C PRO A 102 -10.33 -27.95 10.71
N GLY A 103 -10.95 -27.15 11.60
CA GLY A 103 -10.30 -26.69 12.83
C GLY A 103 -9.25 -25.57 12.65
N ALA A 104 -9.05 -25.05 11.44
CA ALA A 104 -8.20 -23.90 11.24
C ALA A 104 -8.79 -22.63 11.89
N PRO A 105 -7.94 -21.72 12.40
CA PRO A 105 -8.43 -20.46 12.94
C PRO A 105 -9.12 -19.64 11.84
N ASN A 106 -10.26 -19.05 12.17
CA ASN A 106 -11.05 -18.19 11.28
C ASN A 106 -10.61 -16.72 11.30
N GLN A 107 -9.64 -16.38 12.15
CA GLN A 107 -9.03 -15.05 12.23
C GLN A 107 -7.64 -15.16 12.87
N CYS A 108 -6.77 -14.20 12.63
CA CYS A 108 -5.49 -14.10 13.32
C CYS A 108 -5.09 -12.64 13.58
N GLN A 109 -4.14 -12.46 14.51
CA GLN A 109 -3.48 -11.17 14.70
C GLN A 109 -2.51 -10.91 13.56
N ALA A 110 -2.52 -9.69 13.05
CA ALA A 110 -1.53 -9.15 12.13
C ALA A 110 -0.91 -7.86 12.68
N ASN A 111 0.31 -7.59 12.24
CA ASN A 111 1.02 -6.34 12.52
C ASN A 111 1.60 -5.81 11.21
N GLU A 112 1.47 -4.51 11.00
CA GLU A 112 2.04 -3.77 9.89
C GLU A 112 2.98 -2.68 10.42
N THR A 113 4.21 -2.67 9.93
CA THR A 113 5.12 -1.53 10.07
C THR A 113 5.04 -0.70 8.80
N HIS A 114 4.74 0.59 8.93
CA HIS A 114 4.67 1.51 7.80
C HIS A 114 5.87 2.45 7.82
N TRP A 115 6.49 2.65 6.67
CA TRP A 115 7.50 3.67 6.46
C TRP A 115 6.99 4.69 5.44
N MET A 116 6.86 5.93 5.87
CA MET A 116 6.78 7.07 4.97
C MET A 116 8.20 7.45 4.59
N VAL A 117 8.63 6.99 3.42
CA VAL A 117 10.01 7.12 2.94
C VAL A 117 10.25 8.51 2.37
N CYS A 118 9.25 9.06 1.67
CA CYS A 118 9.33 10.38 1.07
C CYS A 118 7.96 11.05 1.06
N ARG A 119 7.95 12.37 1.26
CA ARG A 119 6.81 13.27 1.12
C ARG A 119 7.31 14.65 0.67
N GLY A 120 6.67 15.24 -0.33
CA GLY A 120 7.06 16.53 -0.91
C GLY A 120 7.18 16.43 -2.42
N GLY A 121 6.20 16.97 -3.14
CA GLY A 121 6.05 16.78 -4.60
C GLY A 121 5.45 15.42 -4.99
N GLY A 122 5.64 14.38 -4.18
CA GLY A 122 5.01 13.06 -4.29
C GLY A 122 5.01 12.36 -2.93
N PHE A 123 4.73 11.04 -2.91
CA PHE A 123 4.90 10.22 -1.72
C PHE A 123 5.34 8.79 -2.04
N ILE A 124 6.07 8.18 -1.10
CA ILE A 124 6.40 6.76 -1.08
C ILE A 124 6.08 6.22 0.31
N ILE A 125 5.17 5.24 0.36
CA ILE A 125 4.85 4.46 1.56
C ILE A 125 5.27 3.01 1.32
N GLU A 126 6.02 2.45 2.25
CA GLU A 126 6.23 1.02 2.34
C GLU A 126 5.51 0.45 3.55
N LYS A 127 4.96 -0.76 3.41
CA LYS A 127 4.31 -1.50 4.50
C LYS A 127 4.88 -2.90 4.57
N LYS A 128 5.36 -3.30 5.74
CA LYS A 128 5.69 -4.70 6.02
C LYS A 128 4.57 -5.29 6.87
N ALA A 129 3.89 -6.31 6.34
CA ALA A 129 2.84 -7.02 7.05
C ALA A 129 3.35 -8.40 7.51
N THR A 130 3.09 -8.72 8.78
CA THR A 130 3.31 -10.02 9.41
C THR A 130 2.03 -10.50 10.08
N SER A 131 1.86 -11.81 10.25
CA SER A 131 0.67 -12.33 10.94
C SER A 131 0.98 -13.55 11.80
N LYS A 132 0.00 -13.95 12.61
CA LYS A 132 0.01 -15.21 13.38
C LYS A 132 -0.80 -16.32 12.68
N ALA A 133 -1.05 -16.20 11.38
CA ALA A 133 -1.67 -17.30 10.63
C ALA A 133 -0.73 -18.54 10.60
N PRO A 134 -1.26 -19.75 10.37
CA PRO A 134 -0.41 -20.92 10.20
C PRO A 134 0.69 -20.68 9.16
N PHE A 135 1.95 -20.99 9.52
CA PHE A 135 3.16 -20.79 8.70
C PHE A 135 3.52 -19.33 8.36
N ALA A 136 2.88 -18.35 9.00
CA ALA A 136 3.20 -16.94 8.79
C ALA A 136 4.53 -16.51 9.41
N ASP A 137 5.18 -17.35 10.22
CA ASP A 137 6.54 -17.13 10.70
C ASP A 137 7.62 -17.44 9.63
N CYS A 138 7.21 -17.99 8.48
CA CYS A 138 8.09 -18.27 7.37
C CYS A 138 8.20 -17.12 6.36
N PHE A 139 7.31 -16.13 6.39
CA PHE A 139 7.27 -15.07 5.38
C PHE A 139 6.71 -13.74 5.89
N TYR A 140 6.95 -12.67 5.15
CA TYR A 140 6.23 -11.40 5.30
C TYR A 140 5.87 -10.82 3.92
N THR A 141 4.88 -9.93 3.91
CA THR A 141 4.52 -9.16 2.70
C THR A 141 5.12 -7.77 2.81
N LEU A 142 5.88 -7.34 1.80
CA LEU A 142 6.30 -5.95 1.66
C LEU A 142 5.51 -5.31 0.52
N VAL A 143 4.75 -4.27 0.84
CA VAL A 143 3.99 -3.46 -0.12
C VAL A 143 4.68 -2.12 -0.29
N ARG A 144 4.74 -1.63 -1.54
CA ARG A 144 5.15 -0.27 -1.88
C ARG A 144 3.99 0.44 -2.58
N ILE A 145 3.61 1.59 -2.04
CA ILE A 145 2.60 2.48 -2.59
C ILE A 145 3.29 3.81 -2.88
N THR A 146 3.22 4.26 -4.12
CA THR A 146 3.82 5.52 -4.55
C THR A 146 2.81 6.40 -5.25
N GLY A 147 2.82 7.69 -4.99
CA GLY A 147 2.00 8.68 -5.68
C GLY A 147 2.85 9.83 -6.19
N VAL A 148 2.78 10.11 -7.49
CA VAL A 148 3.46 11.24 -8.13
C VAL A 148 2.50 12.09 -8.94
N PRO A 149 2.82 13.38 -9.18
CA PRO A 149 1.98 14.24 -9.98
C PRO A 149 1.78 13.67 -11.39
N ALA A 150 0.56 13.77 -11.90
CA ALA A 150 0.17 13.37 -13.24
C ALA A 150 -0.62 14.50 -13.91
N GLY A 151 0.01 15.67 -14.01
CA GLY A 151 -0.65 16.93 -14.32
C GLY A 151 -0.96 17.74 -13.06
N GLU A 152 -1.67 18.85 -13.22
CA GLU A 152 -1.88 19.84 -12.15
C GLU A 152 -2.81 19.34 -11.03
N HIS A 153 -3.77 18.48 -11.36
CA HIS A 153 -4.84 18.06 -10.44
C HIS A 153 -5.02 16.54 -10.39
N ALA A 154 -3.96 15.79 -10.67
CA ALA A 154 -4.03 14.35 -10.70
C ALA A 154 -2.74 13.72 -10.17
N THR A 155 -2.90 12.50 -9.65
CA THR A 155 -1.83 11.69 -9.08
C THR A 155 -1.80 10.34 -9.79
N ARG A 156 -0.63 9.97 -10.30
CA ARG A 156 -0.36 8.59 -10.71
C ARG A 156 0.03 7.79 -9.49
N LEU A 157 -0.81 6.81 -9.16
CA LEU A 157 -0.61 5.87 -8.08
C LEU A 157 -0.06 4.56 -8.66
N ASN A 158 1.01 4.04 -8.07
CA ASN A 158 1.53 2.71 -8.34
C ASN A 158 1.56 1.91 -7.03
N ILE A 159 1.01 0.70 -7.09
CA ILE A 159 0.99 -0.23 -5.96
C ILE A 159 1.63 -1.54 -6.41
N SER A 160 2.67 -1.95 -5.71
CA SER A 160 3.37 -3.20 -5.95
C SER A 160 3.73 -3.88 -4.63
N PHE A 161 3.97 -5.18 -4.65
CA PHE A 161 4.40 -5.92 -3.47
C PHE A 161 5.35 -7.06 -3.80
N LYS A 162 5.95 -7.63 -2.76
CA LYS A 162 6.61 -8.93 -2.79
C LYS A 162 6.28 -9.73 -1.55
N LEU A 163 6.40 -11.05 -1.67
CA LEU A 163 6.48 -11.96 -0.54
C LEU A 163 7.95 -12.28 -0.30
N GLU A 164 8.40 -12.09 0.93
CA GLU A 164 9.75 -12.46 1.33
C GLU A 164 9.68 -13.68 2.26
N PHE A 165 10.35 -14.76 1.90
CA PHE A 165 10.46 -15.96 2.74
C PHE A 165 11.70 -15.86 3.63
N VAL A 166 11.50 -15.80 4.95
CA VAL A 166 12.56 -15.76 5.95
C VAL A 166 12.96 -17.15 6.45
N LYS A 167 12.12 -18.15 6.18
CA LYS A 167 12.40 -19.58 6.38
C LYS A 167 11.91 -20.31 5.14
N GLU A 168 12.55 -21.42 4.77
CA GLU A 168 12.13 -22.23 3.64
C GLU A 168 11.00 -23.20 4.05
N PRO A 169 9.74 -22.96 3.66
CA PRO A 169 8.69 -23.96 3.81
C PRO A 169 8.92 -25.11 2.82
N SER A 170 8.27 -26.25 3.03
CA SER A 170 8.25 -27.30 2.01
C SER A 170 7.62 -26.77 0.71
N PHE A 171 8.00 -27.33 -0.44
CA PHE A 171 7.53 -26.89 -1.75
C PHE A 171 6.00 -26.76 -1.85
N LEU A 172 5.25 -27.73 -1.32
CA LEU A 172 3.79 -27.70 -1.32
C LEU A 172 3.22 -26.56 -0.46
N PHE A 173 3.82 -26.31 0.71
CA PHE A 173 3.39 -25.21 1.58
C PHE A 173 3.77 -23.86 0.99
N LYS A 174 4.93 -23.75 0.32
CA LYS A 174 5.35 -22.53 -0.38
C LYS A 174 4.30 -22.11 -1.40
N ILE A 175 3.86 -23.02 -2.26
CA ILE A 175 2.83 -22.76 -3.28
C ILE A 175 1.51 -22.32 -2.63
N ALA A 176 1.09 -22.98 -1.55
CA ALA A 176 -0.14 -22.63 -0.86
C ALA A 176 -0.07 -21.23 -0.23
N ILE A 177 1.06 -20.90 0.40
CA ILE A 177 1.33 -19.58 0.98
C ILE A 177 1.36 -18.51 -0.12
N GLU A 178 2.10 -18.74 -1.20
CA GLU A 178 2.19 -17.80 -2.33
C GLU A 178 0.80 -17.53 -2.90
N ASN A 179 0.03 -18.56 -3.22
CA ASN A 179 -1.31 -18.38 -3.77
C ASN A 179 -2.24 -17.63 -2.79
N GLY A 180 -2.24 -18.00 -1.51
CA GLY A 180 -3.08 -17.36 -0.50
C GLY A 180 -2.70 -15.90 -0.27
N ALA A 181 -1.42 -15.64 -0.01
CA ALA A 181 -0.92 -14.31 0.32
C ALA A 181 -0.92 -13.38 -0.89
N VAL A 182 -0.58 -13.85 -2.10
CA VAL A 182 -0.67 -13.06 -3.34
C VAL A 182 -2.11 -12.67 -3.61
N ASN A 183 -3.04 -13.62 -3.58
CA ASN A 183 -4.45 -13.33 -3.91
C ASN A 183 -5.08 -12.42 -2.86
N GLY A 184 -4.81 -12.66 -1.57
CA GLY A 184 -5.29 -11.80 -0.48
C GLY A 184 -4.78 -10.36 -0.61
N THR A 185 -3.46 -10.20 -0.81
CA THR A 185 -2.83 -8.87 -0.96
C THR A 185 -3.34 -8.14 -2.20
N LYS A 186 -3.40 -8.82 -3.36
CA LYS A 186 -3.95 -8.24 -4.59
C LYS A 186 -5.39 -7.79 -4.39
N LYS A 187 -6.24 -8.65 -3.82
CA LYS A 187 -7.65 -8.33 -3.60
C LYS A 187 -7.81 -7.07 -2.74
N ALA A 188 -7.16 -7.02 -1.57
CA ALA A 188 -7.24 -5.87 -0.68
C ALA A 188 -6.81 -4.57 -1.38
N HIS A 189 -5.73 -4.61 -2.15
CA HIS A 189 -5.17 -3.41 -2.77
C HIS A 189 -5.89 -3.00 -4.07
N ILE A 190 -6.51 -3.94 -4.78
CA ILE A 190 -7.45 -3.63 -5.87
C ILE A 190 -8.68 -2.92 -5.30
N GLN A 191 -9.27 -3.43 -4.22
CA GLN A 191 -10.44 -2.81 -3.58
C GLN A 191 -10.13 -1.41 -3.02
N TYR A 192 -8.92 -1.23 -2.48
CA TYR A 192 -8.39 0.08 -2.11
C TYR A 192 -8.35 1.06 -3.30
N VAL A 193 -7.81 0.62 -4.45
CA VAL A 193 -7.74 1.44 -5.67
C VAL A 193 -9.14 1.75 -6.20
N GLU A 194 -10.02 0.76 -6.27
CA GLU A 194 -11.42 0.95 -6.70
C GLU A 194 -12.13 1.97 -5.80
N SER A 195 -11.90 1.91 -4.49
CA SER A 195 -12.48 2.85 -3.54
C SER A 195 -11.90 4.26 -3.70
N LEU A 196 -10.59 4.39 -3.95
CA LEU A 196 -9.97 5.68 -4.27
C LEU A 196 -10.54 6.27 -5.55
N VAL A 197 -10.67 5.47 -6.62
CA VAL A 197 -11.26 5.90 -7.89
C VAL A 197 -12.72 6.29 -7.72
N ALA A 198 -13.49 5.56 -6.91
CA ALA A 198 -14.88 5.91 -6.61
C ALA A 198 -14.99 7.22 -5.80
N THR A 199 -14.02 7.50 -4.94
CA THR A 199 -14.03 8.68 -4.06
C THR A 199 -13.52 9.94 -4.77
N LEU A 200 -12.44 9.82 -5.53
CA LEU A 200 -11.75 10.94 -6.16
C LEU A 200 -12.09 11.08 -7.66
N GLY A 201 -12.55 10.01 -8.31
CA GLY A 201 -12.66 9.92 -9.75
C GLY A 201 -11.32 9.58 -10.43
N SER A 202 -11.39 9.30 -11.73
CA SER A 202 -10.23 9.06 -12.59
C SER A 202 -10.43 9.73 -13.94
N PRO A 203 -9.40 10.37 -14.54
CA PRO A 203 -9.49 11.04 -15.83
C PRO A 203 -9.96 10.16 -17.01
N GLY A 204 -10.00 8.83 -16.86
CA GLY A 204 -10.43 7.88 -17.91
C GLY A 204 -11.72 7.11 -17.61
N ALA A 205 -12.41 7.38 -16.50
CA ALA A 205 -13.59 6.62 -16.09
C ALA A 205 -14.91 7.06 -16.75
N GLY A 206 -14.88 8.10 -17.60
CA GLY A 206 -16.06 8.68 -18.22
C GLY A 206 -16.04 8.65 -19.75
N ASP A 207 -16.22 7.47 -20.37
CA ASP A 207 -16.94 7.34 -21.65
C ASP A 207 -17.37 5.88 -21.96
N LYS A 208 -18.31 5.35 -21.17
CA LYS A 208 -19.12 4.18 -21.58
C LYS A 208 -20.59 4.51 -21.38
N GLY A 209 -21.11 5.44 -22.16
CA GLY A 209 -22.51 5.85 -21.99
C GLY A 209 -23.02 6.95 -22.91
N LYS A 210 -22.76 6.86 -24.22
CA LYS A 210 -23.63 7.48 -25.24
C LYS A 210 -23.75 6.52 -26.43
N THR A 211 -24.74 5.62 -26.36
CA THR A 211 -25.37 5.10 -27.57
C THR A 211 -25.93 6.29 -28.33
N VAL A 212 -25.34 6.58 -29.48
CA VAL A 212 -25.91 7.47 -30.47
C VAL A 212 -27.05 6.69 -31.11
N ASP A 213 -28.28 7.01 -30.74
CA ASP A 213 -29.44 6.64 -31.54
C ASP A 213 -29.37 7.45 -32.84
N SER A 214 -29.03 6.77 -33.92
CA SER A 214 -29.14 7.31 -35.27
C SER A 214 -30.61 7.17 -35.71
N THR A 215 -31.29 8.30 -35.83
CA THR A 215 -32.43 8.49 -36.74
C THR A 215 -32.07 8.20 -38.18
#